data_AF-Q9AV74-F1
#
_entry.id   AF-Q9AV74-F1
#
_cell.length_a   1.000
_cell.length_b   1.000
_cell.length_c   1.000
_cell.angle_alpha   90.00
_cell.angle_beta   90.00
_cell.angle_gamma   90.00
#
_symmetry.space_group_name_H-M   'P 1'
#
loop_
_entity.id
_entity.type
_entity.pdbx_description
1 polymer ?
#
loop_
_entity_poly.entity_id
_entity_poly.type
_entity_poly.pdbx_seq_one_letter_code
_entity_poly.pdbx_strand_id
1 'polypeptide(L)'
;MGFSAKWRDWVALILSASSSRVSLNGIEGERIDHRRGLRQGDPLSPYLFILAMDPLHRLLKIATDEGHLSELADRSARFRCSLDADDAAIFIKPSRQDVDSLILILNGFGGATSLQVNLQKSSVLPISCDAYLGMPLTVSRLRKVHLQYLIDRIKARLASWKKKLLSAGGRRELVLSVLSSMPIYVMTALKIPKQIIQEIDKARRKFLWDGGDEFHGGKCKVNWQRVCRPIKYGGLGVSNLTKMGRALHLRWLWYEWTFPDKPWIGMPTPCDEQDAELFAASTTVTIGDSRKALFWESPWVSSSPLKTMAPNLYRHARRKKRTVANALQDNKWINDIRHNLTSMLVTEFFKPEEDGRVVDGWRGEAAVGSGGDGAAGEATVPEAEVKVEELGVDAAGEESRRRGEVRVAIAMD
;
A
#
# COMPACT_ATOMS: atom_id res chain seq x y z
N MET A 1 -4.57 -21.79 14.37
CA MET A 1 -3.22 -21.19 14.29
C MET A 1 -2.07 -22.16 14.59
N GLY A 2 -2.31 -23.40 15.06
CA GLY A 2 -1.27 -24.45 15.08
C GLY A 2 -0.12 -24.25 16.08
N PHE A 3 -0.24 -23.33 17.04
CA PHE A 3 0.79 -23.11 18.06
C PHE A 3 0.96 -24.35 18.96
N SER A 4 2.22 -24.79 19.14
CA SER A 4 2.54 -25.93 20.01
C SER A 4 2.16 -25.67 21.46
N ALA A 5 1.87 -26.74 22.21
CA ALA A 5 1.61 -26.64 23.66
C ALA A 5 2.75 -25.91 24.39
N LYS A 6 3.99 -26.32 24.14
CA LYS A 6 5.19 -25.71 24.71
C LYS A 6 5.27 -24.19 24.50
N TRP A 7 4.95 -23.71 23.31
CA TRP A 7 4.96 -22.26 23.03
C TRP A 7 3.86 -21.53 23.81
N ARG A 8 2.64 -22.11 23.87
CA ARG A 8 1.53 -21.53 24.63
C ARG A 8 1.85 -21.46 26.12
N ASP A 9 2.49 -22.51 26.66
CA ASP A 9 2.90 -22.57 28.06
C ASP A 9 3.95 -21.50 28.37
N TRP A 10 4.91 -21.27 27.46
CA TRP A 10 5.89 -20.19 27.61
C TRP A 10 5.25 -18.81 27.61
N VAL A 11 4.34 -18.53 26.69
CA VAL A 11 3.62 -17.25 26.65
C VAL A 11 2.80 -17.06 27.91
N ALA A 12 2.07 -18.09 28.35
CA ALA A 12 1.29 -18.07 29.58
C ALA A 12 2.17 -17.82 30.82
N LEU A 13 3.36 -18.42 30.88
CA LEU A 13 4.32 -18.22 31.96
C LEU A 13 4.89 -16.80 31.98
N ILE A 14 5.24 -16.25 30.80
CA ILE A 14 5.74 -14.87 30.68
C ILE A 14 4.69 -13.87 31.14
N LEU A 15 3.43 -14.05 30.70
CA LEU A 15 2.35 -13.13 31.05
C LEU A 15 1.96 -13.26 32.53
N SER A 16 1.87 -14.48 33.06
CA SER A 16 1.47 -14.72 34.46
C SER A 16 2.52 -14.31 35.49
N ALA A 17 3.81 -14.32 35.14
CA ALA A 17 4.89 -13.88 36.01
C ALA A 17 5.16 -12.37 35.95
N SER A 18 4.47 -11.63 35.09
CA SER A 18 4.76 -10.22 34.85
C SER A 18 4.29 -9.31 36.00
N SER A 19 5.14 -8.36 36.38
CA SER A 19 4.86 -7.36 37.42
C SER A 19 5.66 -6.09 37.18
N SER A 20 5.17 -4.96 37.68
CA SER A 20 5.85 -3.66 37.65
C SER A 20 6.07 -3.10 39.06
N ARG A 21 6.99 -2.15 39.16
CA ARG A 21 7.17 -1.27 40.33
C ARG A 21 7.32 0.16 39.85
N VAL A 22 6.77 1.10 40.60
CA VAL A 22 6.96 2.53 40.33
C VAL A 22 8.23 2.99 41.04
N SER A 23 9.19 3.51 40.29
CA SER A 23 10.40 4.12 40.85
C SER A 23 10.20 5.63 40.97
N LEU A 24 10.25 6.15 42.20
CA LEU A 24 10.20 7.59 42.48
C LEU A 24 11.53 7.99 43.12
N ASN A 25 12.29 8.86 42.45
CA ASN A 25 13.60 9.33 42.90
C ASN A 25 14.60 8.18 43.22
N GLY A 26 14.51 7.05 42.51
CA GLY A 26 15.38 5.89 42.72
C GLY A 26 14.94 4.94 43.84
N ILE A 27 13.81 5.23 44.51
CA ILE A 27 13.20 4.32 45.48
C ILE A 27 12.11 3.52 44.76
N GLU A 28 12.27 2.19 44.75
CA GLU A 28 11.25 1.29 44.23
C GLU A 28 10.07 1.20 45.19
N GLY A 29 8.87 1.45 44.67
CA GLY A 29 7.62 1.22 45.37
C GLY A 29 7.22 -0.26 45.40
N GLU A 30 5.98 -0.50 45.82
CA GLU A 30 5.43 -1.84 45.94
C GLU A 30 5.28 -2.56 44.59
N ARG A 31 5.30 -3.89 44.64
CA ARG A 31 5.12 -4.76 43.48
C ARG A 31 3.65 -4.75 43.05
N ILE A 32 3.43 -4.44 41.77
CA ILE A 32 2.12 -4.49 41.11
C ILE A 32 2.13 -5.69 40.16
N ASP A 33 1.41 -6.74 40.52
CA ASP A 33 1.27 -7.92 39.65
C ASP A 33 0.29 -7.62 38.51
N HIS A 34 0.70 -7.93 37.29
CA HIS A 34 -0.14 -7.68 36.13
C HIS A 34 -1.17 -8.79 35.97
N ARG A 35 -2.44 -8.41 35.78
CA ARG A 35 -3.53 -9.35 35.50
C ARG A 35 -4.03 -9.27 34.05
N ARG A 36 -3.85 -8.12 33.41
CA ARG A 36 -4.29 -7.81 32.04
C ARG A 36 -3.27 -6.90 31.37
N GLY A 37 -3.35 -6.87 30.05
CA GLY A 37 -2.52 -6.00 29.21
C GLY A 37 -1.20 -6.65 28.83
N LEU A 38 -0.57 -6.06 27.82
CA LEU A 38 0.73 -6.44 27.31
C LEU A 38 1.75 -5.36 27.66
N ARG A 39 3.01 -5.76 27.88
CA ARG A 39 4.04 -4.81 28.28
C ARG A 39 4.46 -3.94 27.11
N GLN A 40 4.38 -2.61 27.27
CA GLN A 40 4.94 -1.68 26.28
C GLN A 40 6.47 -1.77 26.26
N GLY A 41 7.05 -1.77 25.06
CA GLY A 41 8.48 -1.95 24.83
C GLY A 41 8.96 -3.41 24.84
N ASP A 42 8.09 -4.38 25.13
CA ASP A 42 8.40 -5.80 24.92
C ASP A 42 8.27 -6.14 23.42
N PRO A 43 9.31 -6.75 22.80
CA PRO A 43 9.26 -7.13 21.38
C PRO A 43 8.16 -8.16 21.03
N LEU A 44 7.64 -8.94 21.99
CA LEU A 44 6.59 -9.92 21.72
C LEU A 44 5.17 -9.32 21.75
N SER A 45 4.94 -8.32 22.59
CA SER A 45 3.63 -7.68 22.79
C SER A 45 2.93 -7.26 21.50
N PRO A 46 3.57 -6.60 20.51
CA PRO A 46 2.89 -6.18 19.28
C PRO A 46 2.31 -7.36 18.50
N TYR A 47 3.02 -8.50 18.45
CA TYR A 47 2.54 -9.68 17.74
C TYR A 47 1.35 -10.33 18.45
N LEU A 48 1.40 -10.43 19.78
CA LEU A 48 0.28 -10.95 20.57
C LEU A 48 -0.97 -10.08 20.42
N PHE A 49 -0.79 -8.76 20.36
CA PHE A 49 -1.88 -7.83 20.12
C PHE A 49 -2.52 -8.03 18.74
N ILE A 50 -1.72 -8.20 17.67
CA ILE A 50 -2.24 -8.52 16.33
C ILE A 50 -3.07 -9.81 16.35
N LEU A 51 -2.61 -10.84 17.07
CA LEU A 51 -3.36 -12.09 17.21
C LEU A 51 -4.70 -11.90 17.93
N ALA A 52 -4.75 -11.00 18.93
CA ALA A 52 -5.97 -10.67 19.65
C ALA A 52 -6.96 -9.83 18.82
N MET A 53 -6.46 -9.04 17.87
CA MET A 53 -7.28 -8.22 16.96
C MET A 53 -7.78 -8.96 15.70
N ASP A 54 -7.11 -10.04 15.26
CA ASP A 54 -7.54 -10.85 14.09
C ASP A 54 -9.02 -11.29 14.13
N PRO A 55 -9.60 -11.71 15.29
CA PRO A 55 -11.01 -12.05 15.37
C PRO A 55 -11.95 -10.91 14.99
N LEU A 56 -11.62 -9.65 15.27
CA LEU A 56 -12.47 -8.52 14.90
C LEU A 56 -12.64 -8.42 13.37
N HIS A 57 -11.55 -8.62 12.63
CA HIS A 57 -11.60 -8.65 11.16
C HIS A 57 -12.52 -9.78 10.66
N ARG A 58 -12.45 -10.95 11.28
CA ARG A 58 -13.29 -12.11 10.93
C ARG A 58 -14.76 -11.87 11.25
N LEU A 59 -15.07 -11.29 12.41
CA LEU A 59 -16.44 -10.95 12.80
C LEU A 59 -17.09 -9.98 11.80
N LEU A 60 -16.35 -8.94 11.39
CA LEU A 60 -16.83 -8.01 10.35
C LEU A 60 -17.06 -8.69 9.01
N LYS A 61 -16.20 -9.66 8.65
CA LYS A 61 -16.37 -10.45 7.43
C LYS A 61 -17.63 -11.32 7.49
N ILE A 62 -17.77 -12.12 8.54
CA ILE A 62 -18.93 -13.00 8.78
C ILE A 62 -20.22 -12.18 8.76
N ALA A 63 -20.28 -11.09 9.52
CA ALA A 63 -21.44 -10.21 9.56
C ALA A 63 -21.83 -9.65 8.19
N THR A 64 -20.88 -9.49 7.26
CA THR A 64 -21.25 -9.06 5.91
C THR A 64 -21.67 -10.21 5.01
N ASP A 65 -20.96 -11.34 5.10
CA ASP A 65 -21.29 -12.53 4.30
C ASP A 65 -22.71 -13.05 4.67
N GLU A 66 -23.14 -12.85 5.92
CA GLU A 66 -24.48 -13.15 6.44
C GLU A 66 -25.51 -12.01 6.23
N GLY A 67 -25.08 -10.85 5.72
CA GLY A 67 -25.96 -9.73 5.41
C GLY A 67 -26.38 -8.85 6.59
N HIS A 68 -25.77 -9.00 7.76
CA HIS A 68 -25.93 -8.08 8.90
C HIS A 68 -25.28 -6.71 8.63
N LEU A 69 -24.14 -6.71 7.94
CA LEU A 69 -23.52 -5.50 7.40
C LEU A 69 -23.70 -5.45 5.90
N SER A 70 -24.07 -4.28 5.38
CA SER A 70 -24.21 -4.09 3.94
C SER A 70 -22.87 -4.23 3.20
N GLU A 71 -22.90 -4.76 1.98
CA GLU A 71 -21.73 -4.68 1.09
C GLU A 71 -21.36 -3.22 0.79
N LEU A 72 -20.05 -2.93 0.71
CA LEU A 72 -19.56 -1.61 0.31
C LEU A 72 -19.90 -1.34 -1.16
N ALA A 73 -20.18 -0.09 -1.51
CA ALA A 73 -20.68 0.28 -2.83
C ALA A 73 -19.61 0.17 -3.92
N ASP A 74 -18.34 0.33 -3.56
CA ASP A 74 -17.23 0.21 -4.49
C ASP A 74 -16.79 -1.26 -4.64
N ARG A 75 -16.99 -1.83 -5.84
CA ARG A 75 -16.52 -3.19 -6.19
C ARG A 75 -15.01 -3.37 -6.01
N SER A 76 -14.25 -2.28 -5.96
CA SER A 76 -12.82 -2.29 -5.68
C SER A 76 -12.48 -2.23 -4.18
N ALA A 77 -13.40 -1.80 -3.32
CA ALA A 77 -13.23 -1.75 -1.88
C ALA A 77 -13.60 -3.10 -1.24
N ARG A 78 -12.70 -4.08 -1.36
CA ARG A 78 -12.90 -5.42 -0.76
C ARG A 78 -12.72 -5.43 0.76
N PHE A 79 -12.15 -4.37 1.34
CA PHE A 79 -11.80 -4.31 2.76
C PHE A 79 -12.69 -3.34 3.52
N ARG A 80 -13.41 -3.87 4.51
CA ARG A 80 -14.22 -3.09 5.45
C ARG A 80 -13.45 -2.56 6.64
N CYS A 81 -12.24 -3.04 6.90
CA CYS A 81 -11.42 -2.48 7.97
C CYS A 81 -9.94 -2.39 7.61
N SER A 82 -9.29 -1.40 8.19
CA SER A 82 -7.85 -1.28 8.32
C SER A 82 -7.54 -1.28 9.81
N LEU A 83 -6.70 -2.20 10.26
CA LEU A 83 -6.29 -2.33 11.66
C LEU A 83 -4.79 -2.03 11.73
N ASP A 84 -4.40 -0.97 12.43
CA ASP A 84 -3.01 -0.61 12.67
C ASP A 84 -2.77 -0.41 14.16
N ALA A 85 -2.18 -1.41 14.80
CA ALA A 85 -2.13 -1.50 16.25
C ALA A 85 -3.53 -1.23 16.86
N ASP A 86 -3.61 -0.32 17.83
CA ASP A 86 -4.84 0.10 18.51
C ASP A 86 -5.79 0.95 17.65
N ASP A 87 -5.29 1.54 16.55
CA ASP A 87 -6.07 2.36 15.63
C ASP A 87 -6.75 1.51 14.54
N ALA A 88 -8.07 1.40 14.61
CA ALA A 88 -8.90 0.76 13.60
C ALA A 88 -9.70 1.79 12.79
N ALA A 89 -9.70 1.66 11.47
CA ALA A 89 -10.66 2.32 10.59
C ALA A 89 -11.61 1.28 10.02
N ILE A 90 -12.91 1.39 10.31
CA ILE A 90 -13.97 0.52 9.81
C ILE A 90 -14.86 1.32 8.86
N PHE A 91 -15.18 0.74 7.70
CA PHE A 91 -15.98 1.35 6.66
C PHE A 91 -17.34 0.65 6.61
N ILE A 92 -18.41 1.44 6.72
CA ILE A 92 -19.80 0.98 6.70
C ILE A 92 -20.64 1.91 5.83
N LYS A 93 -21.84 1.46 5.42
CA LYS A 93 -22.83 2.39 4.86
C LYS A 93 -23.42 3.27 5.97
N PRO A 94 -23.85 4.51 5.67
CA PRO A 94 -24.55 5.39 6.58
C PRO A 94 -26.01 4.93 6.77
N SER A 95 -26.21 3.67 7.15
CA SER A 95 -27.52 3.13 7.51
C SER A 95 -27.53 2.89 9.02
N ARG A 96 -28.68 3.09 9.64
CA ARG A 96 -28.86 2.81 11.07
C ARG A 96 -28.59 1.33 11.38
N GLN A 97 -29.03 0.44 10.48
CA GLN A 97 -28.77 -1.00 10.58
C GLN A 97 -27.27 -1.32 10.64
N ASP A 98 -26.46 -0.79 9.72
CA ASP A 98 -25.02 -1.06 9.69
C ASP A 98 -24.32 -0.52 10.95
N VAL A 99 -24.76 0.64 11.45
CA VAL A 99 -24.23 1.24 12.69
C VAL A 99 -24.57 0.36 13.90
N ASP A 100 -25.83 -0.05 14.06
CA ASP A 100 -26.29 -0.87 15.17
C ASP A 100 -25.59 -2.25 15.16
N SER A 101 -25.47 -2.88 13.99
CA SER A 101 -24.72 -4.14 13.81
C SER A 101 -23.24 -3.98 14.15
N LEU A 102 -22.60 -2.88 13.75
CA LEU A 102 -21.22 -2.61 14.10
C LEU A 102 -21.03 -2.47 15.62
N ILE A 103 -21.91 -1.73 16.29
CA ILE A 103 -21.86 -1.57 17.75
C ILE A 103 -21.98 -2.92 18.46
N LEU A 104 -22.90 -3.77 18.01
CA LEU A 104 -23.07 -5.12 18.56
C LEU A 104 -21.81 -5.98 18.39
N ILE A 105 -21.18 -5.92 17.21
CA ILE A 105 -19.91 -6.63 16.94
C ILE A 105 -18.81 -6.12 17.87
N LEU A 106 -18.66 -4.80 18.02
CA LEU A 106 -17.63 -4.19 18.86
C LEU A 106 -17.83 -4.54 20.34
N ASN A 107 -19.07 -4.51 20.83
CA ASN A 107 -19.40 -4.89 22.21
C ASN A 107 -19.15 -6.37 22.46
N GLY A 108 -19.56 -7.25 21.53
CA GLY A 108 -19.30 -8.69 21.62
C GLY A 108 -17.80 -8.99 21.62
N PHE A 109 -17.05 -8.35 20.72
CA PHE A 109 -15.59 -8.47 20.67
C PHE A 109 -14.94 -7.98 21.96
N GLY A 110 -15.35 -6.82 22.48
CA GLY A 110 -14.81 -6.25 23.70
C GLY A 110 -15.16 -7.06 24.94
N GLY A 111 -16.34 -7.67 24.99
CA GLY A 111 -16.72 -8.62 26.04
C GLY A 111 -15.85 -9.88 26.05
N ALA A 112 -15.49 -10.39 24.87
CA ALA A 112 -14.66 -11.59 24.74
C ALA A 112 -13.16 -11.33 24.97
N THR A 113 -12.64 -10.18 24.53
CA THR A 113 -11.20 -9.86 24.55
C THR A 113 -10.79 -8.95 25.70
N SER A 114 -11.75 -8.31 26.37
CA SER A 114 -11.54 -7.17 27.27
C SER A 114 -10.93 -5.93 26.60
N LEU A 115 -10.82 -5.86 25.27
CA LEU A 115 -10.42 -4.66 24.53
C LEU A 115 -11.64 -3.78 24.30
N GLN A 116 -11.68 -2.60 24.92
CA GLN A 116 -12.84 -1.74 24.88
C GLN A 116 -12.62 -0.58 23.92
N VAL A 117 -13.70 -0.16 23.25
CA VAL A 117 -13.66 1.02 22.39
C VAL A 117 -13.49 2.26 23.26
N ASN A 118 -12.43 3.03 23.00
CA ASN A 118 -12.29 4.35 23.60
C ASN A 118 -13.18 5.35 22.85
N LEU A 119 -14.35 5.64 23.41
CA LEU A 119 -15.32 6.58 22.83
C LEU A 119 -14.81 8.02 22.73
N GLN A 120 -13.84 8.43 23.55
CA GLN A 120 -13.27 9.79 23.50
C GLN A 120 -12.30 9.98 22.33
N LYS A 121 -11.65 8.89 21.90
CA LYS A 121 -10.72 8.88 20.76
C LYS A 121 -11.39 8.40 19.46
N SER A 122 -12.54 7.75 19.56
CA SER A 122 -13.26 7.20 18.42
C SER A 122 -14.19 8.25 17.78
N SER A 123 -14.40 8.17 16.47
CA SER A 123 -15.27 9.08 15.74
C SER A 123 -15.89 8.43 14.51
N VAL A 124 -17.09 8.88 14.15
CA VAL A 124 -17.82 8.46 12.95
C VAL A 124 -17.83 9.64 11.97
N LEU A 125 -17.21 9.48 10.81
CA LEU A 125 -16.93 10.56 9.87
C LEU A 125 -17.14 10.13 8.41
N PRO A 126 -17.72 10.98 7.54
CA PRO A 126 -17.76 10.71 6.10
C PRO A 126 -16.35 10.55 5.49
N ILE A 127 -16.23 9.70 4.46
CA ILE A 127 -14.96 9.46 3.76
C ILE A 127 -14.55 10.68 2.91
N SER A 128 -13.89 11.65 3.55
CA SER A 128 -13.21 12.82 2.95
C SER A 128 -12.85 13.87 3.98
N CYS A 129 -13.39 13.76 5.20
CA CYS A 129 -13.29 14.79 6.22
C CYS A 129 -11.94 14.81 6.93
N ASP A 130 -11.15 13.73 6.84
CA ASP A 130 -9.96 13.58 7.66
C ASP A 130 -8.91 12.64 7.05
N ALA A 131 -7.71 12.64 7.65
CA ALA A 131 -6.64 11.71 7.36
C ALA A 131 -6.74 10.46 8.25
N TYR A 132 -6.20 9.34 7.79
CA TYR A 132 -5.95 8.14 8.58
C TYR A 132 -4.50 7.74 8.40
N LEU A 133 -3.79 7.48 9.50
CA LEU A 133 -2.36 7.16 9.50
C LEU A 133 -1.52 8.15 8.68
N GLY A 134 -1.88 9.44 8.77
CA GLY A 134 -1.20 10.51 8.04
C GLY A 134 -1.44 10.50 6.51
N MET A 135 -2.41 9.76 5.99
CA MET A 135 -2.83 9.79 4.59
C MET A 135 -4.26 10.30 4.42
N PRO A 136 -4.54 11.10 3.38
CA PRO A 136 -5.90 11.55 3.12
C PRO A 136 -6.78 10.36 2.68
N LEU A 137 -7.95 10.24 3.29
CA LEU A 137 -8.96 9.29 2.84
C LEU A 137 -9.93 10.00 1.91
N THR A 138 -10.05 9.54 0.67
CA THR A 138 -10.99 10.12 -0.29
C THR A 138 -11.46 9.07 -1.30
N VAL A 139 -12.76 9.09 -1.60
CA VAL A 139 -13.36 8.31 -2.70
C VAL A 139 -13.28 9.03 -4.05
N SER A 140 -12.71 10.24 -4.07
CA SER A 140 -12.63 11.10 -5.23
C SER A 140 -11.19 11.27 -5.71
N ARG A 141 -11.02 11.88 -6.88
CA ARG A 141 -9.68 12.20 -7.39
C ARG A 141 -8.91 13.07 -6.40
N LEU A 142 -7.68 12.68 -6.10
CA LEU A 142 -6.81 13.41 -5.18
C LEU A 142 -6.54 14.84 -5.67
N ARG A 143 -6.86 15.84 -4.84
CA ARG A 143 -6.67 17.28 -5.11
C ARG A 143 -5.55 17.85 -4.26
N LYS A 144 -5.07 19.04 -4.63
CA LYS A 144 -4.04 19.79 -3.87
C LYS A 144 -4.41 19.93 -2.39
N VAL A 145 -5.66 20.28 -2.10
CA VAL A 145 -6.15 20.49 -0.73
C VAL A 145 -5.95 19.27 0.17
N HIS A 146 -6.13 18.05 -0.36
CA HIS A 146 -5.95 16.82 0.41
C HIS A 146 -4.48 16.56 0.80
N LEU A 147 -3.52 17.18 0.13
CA LEU A 147 -2.08 17.02 0.38
C LEU A 147 -1.41 18.30 0.88
N GLN A 148 -2.20 19.32 1.24
CA GLN A 148 -1.67 20.60 1.70
C GLN A 148 -0.85 20.44 3.00
N TYR A 149 -1.29 19.53 3.88
CA TYR A 149 -0.57 19.21 5.12
C TYR A 149 0.89 18.78 4.89
N LEU A 150 1.23 18.14 3.75
CA LEU A 150 2.62 17.78 3.44
C LEU A 150 3.49 19.02 3.22
N ILE A 151 2.95 20.00 2.50
CA ILE A 151 3.63 21.27 2.26
C ILE A 151 3.80 22.01 3.58
N ASP A 152 2.76 22.01 4.43
CA ASP A 152 2.80 22.72 5.70
C ASP A 152 3.76 22.07 6.69
N ARG A 153 3.84 20.73 6.74
CA ARG A 153 4.87 20.01 7.50
C ARG A 153 6.30 20.37 7.05
N ILE A 154 6.52 20.46 5.74
CA ILE A 154 7.82 20.87 5.19
C ILE A 154 8.12 22.32 5.58
N LYS A 155 7.16 23.24 5.47
CA LYS A 155 7.33 24.64 5.89
C LYS A 155 7.61 24.77 7.38
N ALA A 156 6.88 24.04 8.23
CA ALA A 156 7.10 24.02 9.66
C ALA A 156 8.51 23.51 10.00
N ARG A 157 8.99 22.47 9.31
CA ARG A 157 10.35 21.96 9.48
C ARG A 157 11.42 22.95 9.01
N LEU A 158 11.15 23.68 7.92
CA LEU A 158 12.03 24.74 7.45
C LEU A 158 12.10 25.93 8.41
N ALA A 159 10.96 26.29 9.02
CA ALA A 159 10.88 27.40 9.96
C ALA A 159 11.66 27.13 11.26
N SER A 160 11.75 25.86 11.70
CA SER A 160 12.52 25.50 12.90
C SER A 160 14.04 25.52 12.70
N TRP A 161 14.52 25.59 11.45
CA TRP A 161 15.95 25.60 11.17
C TRP A 161 16.53 27.02 11.12
N LYS A 162 17.55 27.25 11.96
CA LYS A 162 18.36 28.47 11.93
C LYS A 162 19.26 28.49 10.69
N LYS A 163 18.68 28.77 9.51
CA LYS A 163 19.36 28.73 8.20
C LYS A 163 20.68 29.51 8.14
N LYS A 164 20.80 30.61 8.89
CA LYS A 164 22.02 31.45 8.96
C LYS A 164 23.21 30.74 9.60
N LEU A 165 22.97 29.72 10.41
CA LEU A 165 24.01 28.93 11.09
C LEU A 165 24.45 27.70 10.28
N LEU A 166 23.85 27.48 9.11
CA LEU A 166 24.10 26.28 8.31
C LEU A 166 24.97 26.60 7.09
N SER A 167 26.05 25.84 6.95
CA SER A 167 26.85 25.84 5.73
C SER A 167 26.01 25.40 4.52
N ALA A 168 26.48 25.69 3.30
CA ALA A 168 25.83 25.20 2.09
C ALA A 168 25.76 23.66 2.06
N GLY A 169 26.80 22.98 2.57
CA GLY A 169 26.83 21.52 2.73
C GLY A 169 25.79 21.02 3.74
N GLY A 170 25.66 21.66 4.90
CA GLY A 170 24.66 21.31 5.91
C GLY A 170 23.22 21.49 5.39
N ARG A 171 22.95 22.57 4.66
CA ARG A 171 21.64 22.78 4.01
C ARG A 171 21.35 21.69 2.96
N ARG A 172 22.34 21.33 2.15
CA ARG A 172 22.23 20.22 1.20
C ARG A 172 21.87 18.91 1.91
N GLU A 173 22.55 18.60 3.02
CA GLU A 173 22.32 17.36 3.74
C GLU A 173 20.92 17.29 4.35
N LEU A 174 20.40 18.38 4.90
CA LEU A 174 19.02 18.45 5.39
C LEU A 174 17.97 18.34 4.27
N VAL A 175 18.26 18.88 3.08
CA VAL A 175 17.39 18.68 1.91
C VAL A 175 17.33 17.19 1.53
N LEU A 176 18.47 16.50 1.58
CA LEU A 176 18.60 15.09 1.22
C LEU A 176 17.95 14.16 2.24
N SER A 177 18.37 14.24 3.50
CA SER A 177 17.99 13.29 4.55
C SER A 177 16.60 13.57 5.13
N VAL A 178 16.18 14.84 5.20
CA VAL A 178 14.92 15.24 5.84
C VAL A 178 13.87 15.66 4.82
N LEU A 179 14.10 16.70 4.03
CA LEU A 179 13.02 17.22 3.17
C LEU A 179 12.64 16.27 2.04
N SER A 180 13.58 15.48 1.55
CA SER A 180 13.31 14.48 0.51
C SER A 180 12.68 13.19 1.06
N SER A 181 12.80 12.92 2.37
CA SER A 181 12.20 11.75 3.01
C SER A 181 10.75 11.98 3.46
N MET A 182 10.41 13.22 3.85
CA MET A 182 9.06 13.59 4.28
C MET A 182 7.91 13.15 3.35
N PRO A 183 7.98 13.33 2.01
CA PRO A 183 6.89 12.92 1.13
C PRO A 183 6.90 11.42 0.78
N ILE A 184 7.96 10.66 1.11
CA ILE A 184 8.13 9.27 0.67
C ILE A 184 6.92 8.43 1.06
N TYR A 185 6.51 8.47 2.34
CA TYR A 185 5.40 7.65 2.84
C TYR A 185 4.14 7.77 1.96
N VAL A 186 3.72 9.00 1.68
CA VAL A 186 2.56 9.29 0.83
C VAL A 186 2.83 8.98 -0.63
N MET A 187 4.00 9.34 -1.16
CA MET A 187 4.38 9.05 -2.55
C MET A 187 4.39 7.56 -2.84
N THR A 188 4.65 6.73 -1.84
CA THR A 188 4.73 5.29 -2.04
C THR A 188 3.35 4.66 -2.20
N ALA A 189 2.29 5.27 -1.67
CA ALA A 189 0.91 4.79 -1.78
C ALA A 189 0.09 5.55 -2.83
N LEU A 190 0.33 6.85 -3.01
CA LEU A 190 -0.49 7.73 -3.83
C LEU A 190 0.30 8.37 -4.97
N LYS A 191 -0.39 8.62 -6.09
CA LYS A 191 0.13 9.44 -7.19
C LYS A 191 -0.04 10.92 -6.87
N ILE A 192 1.02 11.54 -6.35
CA ILE A 192 1.00 12.95 -5.97
C ILE A 192 0.84 13.87 -7.22
N PRO A 193 -0.07 14.86 -7.20
CA PRO A 193 -0.20 15.83 -8.28
C PRO A 193 1.10 16.61 -8.52
N LYS A 194 1.45 16.84 -9.80
CA LYS A 194 2.67 17.57 -10.19
C LYS A 194 2.82 18.93 -9.50
N GLN A 195 1.70 19.63 -9.25
CA GLN A 195 1.68 20.92 -8.55
C GLN A 195 2.23 20.82 -7.11
N ILE A 196 1.92 19.75 -6.37
CA ILE A 196 2.46 19.54 -5.02
C ILE A 196 3.97 19.31 -5.07
N ILE A 197 4.42 18.47 -6.02
CA ILE A 197 5.86 18.21 -6.22
C ILE A 197 6.60 19.51 -6.53
N GLN A 198 6.04 20.37 -7.38
CA GLN A 198 6.63 21.67 -7.72
C GLN A 198 6.74 22.61 -6.51
N GLU A 199 5.73 22.65 -5.64
CA GLU A 199 5.78 23.46 -4.41
C GLU A 199 6.81 22.94 -3.41
N ILE A 200 6.91 21.61 -3.25
CA ILE A 200 7.95 20.98 -2.41
C ILE A 200 9.34 21.28 -2.97
N ASP A 201 9.54 21.14 -4.28
CA ASP A 201 10.81 21.44 -4.93
C ASP A 201 11.16 22.94 -4.83
N LYS A 202 10.16 23.83 -4.88
CA LYS A 202 10.35 25.27 -4.65
C LYS A 202 10.83 25.54 -3.22
N ALA A 203 10.23 24.89 -2.22
CA ALA A 203 10.64 25.02 -0.82
C ALA A 203 12.06 24.48 -0.59
N ARG A 204 12.37 23.28 -1.12
CA ARG A 204 13.70 22.67 -1.06
C ARG A 204 14.77 23.53 -1.73
N ARG A 205 14.48 24.05 -2.93
CA ARG A 205 15.38 24.92 -3.69
C ARG A 205 15.62 26.23 -2.96
N LYS A 206 14.56 26.85 -2.43
CA LYS A 206 14.67 28.06 -1.62
C LYS A 206 15.62 27.83 -0.46
N PHE A 207 15.36 26.80 0.36
CA PHE A 207 16.20 26.50 1.51
C PHE A 207 17.66 26.21 1.15
N LEU A 208 17.90 25.43 0.09
CA LEU A 208 19.25 25.08 -0.36
C LEU A 208 20.12 26.31 -0.68
N TRP A 209 19.53 27.34 -1.32
CA TRP A 209 20.26 28.48 -1.83
C TRP A 209 20.12 29.76 -0.98
N ASP A 210 19.11 29.84 -0.11
CA ASP A 210 18.85 30.98 0.76
C ASP A 210 19.88 31.09 1.90
N GLY A 211 20.82 32.04 1.75
CA GLY A 211 21.89 32.32 2.71
C GLY A 211 21.51 33.26 3.85
N GLY A 212 20.24 33.71 3.97
CA GLY A 212 19.81 34.55 5.09
C GLY A 212 18.97 35.78 4.72
N ASP A 213 19.01 36.24 3.46
CA ASP A 213 18.31 37.43 2.96
C ASP A 213 17.01 37.09 2.20
N GLU A 214 16.23 38.11 1.80
CA GLU A 214 15.06 37.94 0.93
C GLU A 214 15.40 37.09 -0.31
N PHE A 215 14.64 36.02 -0.51
CA PHE A 215 14.95 35.02 -1.54
C PHE A 215 14.29 35.40 -2.87
N HIS A 216 15.11 35.67 -3.88
CA HIS A 216 14.68 35.80 -5.28
C HIS A 216 15.21 34.65 -6.14
N GLY A 217 14.51 34.32 -7.22
CA GLY A 217 14.86 33.19 -8.11
C GLY A 217 16.30 33.23 -8.64
N GLY A 218 16.87 34.43 -8.85
CA GLY A 218 18.25 34.63 -9.29
C GLY A 218 19.33 34.15 -8.31
N LYS A 219 18.99 33.85 -7.05
CA LYS A 219 19.94 33.27 -6.08
C LYS A 219 20.21 31.77 -6.31
N CYS A 220 19.44 31.12 -7.19
CA CYS A 220 19.64 29.72 -7.55
C CYS A 220 20.84 29.57 -8.51
N LYS A 221 22.02 29.24 -7.96
CA LYS A 221 23.26 29.13 -8.74
C LYS A 221 23.27 28.01 -9.78
N VAL A 222 22.45 26.98 -9.58
CA VAL A 222 22.42 25.78 -10.44
C VAL A 222 21.00 25.40 -10.79
N ASN A 223 20.78 25.03 -12.06
CA ASN A 223 19.50 24.49 -12.52
C ASN A 223 19.08 23.28 -11.67
N TRP A 224 17.81 23.24 -11.24
CA TRP A 224 17.29 22.21 -10.35
C TRP A 224 17.43 20.79 -10.89
N GLN A 225 17.26 20.59 -12.20
CA GLN A 225 17.44 19.27 -12.81
C GLN A 225 18.90 18.79 -12.69
N ARG A 226 19.87 19.70 -12.77
CA ARG A 226 21.30 19.41 -12.56
C ARG A 226 21.59 19.14 -11.08
N VAL A 227 21.01 19.95 -10.17
CA VAL A 227 21.07 19.70 -8.72
C VAL A 227 20.61 18.28 -8.38
N CYS A 228 19.56 17.81 -9.04
CA CYS A 228 19.01 16.48 -8.80
C CYS A 228 19.77 15.31 -9.46
N ARG A 229 20.86 15.57 -10.20
CA ARG A 229 21.69 14.49 -10.74
C ARG A 229 22.55 13.87 -9.63
N PRO A 230 22.89 12.57 -9.74
CA PRO A 230 23.92 11.97 -8.89
C PRO A 230 25.23 12.77 -8.89
N ILE A 231 25.97 12.69 -7.78
CA ILE A 231 27.25 13.41 -7.61
C ILE A 231 28.22 13.03 -8.73
N LYS A 232 28.30 11.73 -9.06
CA LYS A 232 29.11 11.19 -10.17
C LYS A 232 28.82 11.81 -11.55
N TYR A 233 27.66 12.43 -11.73
CA TYR A 233 27.26 13.11 -12.97
C TYR A 233 27.20 14.63 -12.81
N GLY A 234 27.95 15.19 -11.86
CA GLY A 234 28.10 16.64 -11.65
C GLY A 234 26.88 17.34 -11.06
N GLY A 235 26.03 16.59 -10.34
CA GLY A 235 24.92 17.12 -9.55
C GLY A 235 25.20 17.15 -8.05
N LEU A 236 24.17 17.46 -7.26
CA LEU A 236 24.26 17.48 -5.80
C LEU A 236 23.62 16.23 -5.15
N GLY A 237 23.19 15.24 -5.93
CA GLY A 237 22.61 13.99 -5.43
C GLY A 237 21.19 14.13 -4.87
N VAL A 238 20.56 15.30 -5.03
CA VAL A 238 19.23 15.60 -4.50
C VAL A 238 18.15 14.80 -5.25
N SER A 239 17.29 14.06 -4.55
CA SER A 239 16.31 13.21 -5.22
C SER A 239 15.31 14.02 -6.05
N ASN A 240 15.17 13.67 -7.34
CA ASN A 240 14.08 14.17 -8.16
C ASN A 240 12.78 13.46 -7.73
N LEU A 241 11.85 14.19 -7.11
CA LEU A 241 10.66 13.61 -6.50
C LEU A 241 9.75 12.91 -7.52
N THR A 242 9.65 13.41 -8.76
CA THR A 242 8.87 12.72 -9.81
C THR A 242 9.48 11.35 -10.12
N LYS A 243 10.79 11.28 -10.34
CA LYS A 243 11.49 10.00 -10.61
C LYS A 243 11.46 9.07 -9.41
N MET A 244 11.63 9.62 -8.21
CA MET A 244 11.58 8.89 -6.95
C MET A 244 10.20 8.28 -6.72
N GLY A 245 9.12 9.02 -6.97
CA GLY A 245 7.76 8.52 -6.86
C GLY A 245 7.50 7.32 -7.78
N ARG A 246 7.94 7.42 -9.04
CA ARG A 246 7.83 6.30 -10.00
C ARG A 246 8.62 5.08 -9.54
N ALA A 247 9.87 5.27 -9.12
CA ALA A 247 10.69 4.19 -8.58
C ALA A 247 10.04 3.51 -7.35
N LEU A 248 9.45 4.30 -6.46
CA LEU A 248 8.69 3.83 -5.31
C LEU A 248 7.43 3.04 -5.71
N HIS A 249 6.75 3.43 -6.79
CA HIS A 249 5.58 2.73 -7.31
C HIS A 249 5.89 1.35 -7.88
N LEU A 250 7.09 1.13 -8.42
CA LEU A 250 7.49 -0.17 -8.98
C LEU A 250 7.39 -1.32 -7.97
N ARG A 251 7.46 -1.03 -6.66
CA ARG A 251 7.25 -2.02 -5.60
C ARG A 251 5.88 -2.69 -5.67
N TRP A 252 4.85 -1.98 -6.15
CA TRP A 252 3.50 -2.52 -6.27
C TRP A 252 3.47 -3.62 -7.33
N LEU A 253 4.07 -3.36 -8.50
CA LEU A 253 4.22 -4.37 -9.54
C LEU A 253 5.08 -5.55 -9.06
N TRP A 254 6.18 -5.26 -8.34
CA TRP A 254 6.99 -6.31 -7.73
C TRP A 254 6.21 -7.21 -6.77
N TYR A 255 5.41 -6.62 -5.88
CA TYR A 255 4.62 -7.36 -4.91
C TYR A 255 3.45 -8.10 -5.51
N GLU A 256 2.82 -7.55 -6.55
CA GLU A 256 1.82 -8.28 -7.33
C GLU A 256 2.44 -9.55 -7.91
N TRP A 257 3.71 -9.50 -8.30
CA TRP A 257 4.47 -10.65 -8.81
C TRP A 257 4.90 -11.65 -7.74
N THR A 258 5.41 -11.17 -6.61
CA THR A 258 6.09 -12.00 -5.60
C THR A 258 5.21 -12.43 -4.43
N PHE A 259 4.09 -11.75 -4.18
CA PHE A 259 3.21 -12.03 -3.05
C PHE A 259 1.73 -12.02 -3.46
N PRO A 260 1.25 -13.03 -4.22
CA PRO A 260 -0.09 -13.07 -4.80
C PRO A 260 -1.22 -13.01 -3.77
N ASP A 261 -0.94 -13.36 -2.52
CA ASP A 261 -1.92 -13.36 -1.43
C ASP A 261 -2.10 -11.99 -0.77
N LYS A 262 -1.38 -10.95 -1.25
CA LYS A 262 -1.56 -9.61 -0.69
C LYS A 262 -2.99 -9.12 -0.93
N PRO A 263 -3.66 -8.55 0.08
CA PRO A 263 -5.09 -8.28 0.01
C PRO A 263 -5.47 -7.30 -1.14
N TRP A 264 -4.60 -6.34 -1.45
CA TRP A 264 -4.83 -5.33 -2.48
C TRP A 264 -4.62 -5.85 -3.92
N ILE A 265 -4.17 -7.09 -4.13
CA ILE A 265 -3.96 -7.61 -5.48
C ILE A 265 -5.29 -7.72 -6.24
N GLY A 266 -5.27 -7.25 -7.48
CA GLY A 266 -6.46 -7.06 -8.31
C GLY A 266 -7.15 -5.69 -8.14
N MET A 267 -6.71 -4.86 -7.19
CA MET A 267 -7.16 -3.47 -7.07
C MET A 267 -6.33 -2.53 -7.95
N PRO A 268 -6.87 -1.33 -8.30
CA PRO A 268 -6.09 -0.30 -8.96
C PRO A 268 -4.85 0.08 -8.14
N THR A 269 -3.69 0.11 -8.80
CA THR A 269 -2.42 0.56 -8.20
C THR A 269 -2.09 1.98 -8.64
N PRO A 270 -1.17 2.70 -7.96
CA PRO A 270 -0.76 4.04 -8.40
C PRO A 270 0.07 4.04 -9.70
N CYS A 271 0.40 2.86 -10.25
CA CYS A 271 1.26 2.69 -11.43
C CYS A 271 0.53 3.04 -12.72
N ASP A 272 1.20 3.74 -13.63
CA ASP A 272 0.77 3.94 -15.01
C ASP A 272 1.54 3.06 -16.02
N GLU A 273 1.21 3.19 -17.31
CA GLU A 273 1.84 2.42 -18.38
C GLU A 273 3.36 2.61 -18.43
N GLN A 274 3.82 3.86 -18.24
CA GLN A 274 5.24 4.15 -18.22
C GLN A 274 5.93 3.52 -16.98
N ASP A 275 5.21 3.30 -15.87
CA ASP A 275 5.75 2.60 -14.69
C ASP A 275 5.87 1.10 -14.98
N ALA A 276 4.89 0.53 -15.68
CA ALA A 276 4.94 -0.86 -16.16
C ALA A 276 6.10 -1.09 -17.15
N GLU A 277 6.35 -0.14 -18.05
CA GLU A 277 7.50 -0.19 -18.96
C GLU A 277 8.84 -0.09 -18.22
N LEU A 278 8.93 0.81 -17.24
CA LEU A 278 10.12 0.93 -16.41
C LEU A 278 10.35 -0.34 -15.60
N PHE A 279 9.30 -0.93 -15.03
CA PHE A 279 9.37 -2.20 -14.32
C PHE A 279 9.90 -3.30 -15.24
N ALA A 280 9.32 -3.45 -16.42
CA ALA A 280 9.74 -4.46 -17.40
C ALA A 280 11.19 -4.25 -17.89
N ALA A 281 11.65 -3.02 -18.04
CA ALA A 281 13.05 -2.73 -18.40
C ALA A 281 14.04 -2.98 -17.24
N SER A 282 13.56 -3.00 -15.99
CA SER A 282 14.38 -3.14 -14.78
C SER A 282 14.31 -4.53 -14.14
N THR A 283 13.56 -5.46 -14.72
CA THR A 283 13.33 -6.80 -14.18
C THR A 283 13.60 -7.87 -15.23
N THR A 284 13.90 -9.07 -14.76
CA THR A 284 14.01 -10.27 -15.61
C THR A 284 13.00 -11.29 -15.10
N VAL A 285 12.24 -11.89 -16.01
CA VAL A 285 11.24 -12.90 -15.66
C VAL A 285 11.77 -14.26 -16.03
N THR A 286 12.00 -15.11 -15.04
CA THR A 286 12.31 -16.53 -15.26
C THR A 286 11.01 -17.32 -15.43
N ILE A 287 10.99 -18.21 -16.42
CA ILE A 287 9.80 -19.00 -16.74
C ILE A 287 9.67 -20.15 -15.75
N GLY A 288 8.64 -20.12 -14.93
CA GLY A 288 8.14 -21.27 -14.16
C GLY A 288 6.94 -21.90 -14.85
N ASP A 289 5.74 -21.76 -14.26
CA ASP A 289 4.48 -22.27 -14.81
C ASP A 289 3.94 -21.46 -16.02
N SER A 290 4.59 -20.34 -16.37
CA SER A 290 4.21 -19.42 -17.46
C SER A 290 2.82 -18.79 -17.35
N ARG A 291 2.12 -18.90 -16.21
CA ARG A 291 0.71 -18.45 -16.10
C ARG A 291 0.58 -16.97 -15.80
N LYS A 292 1.63 -16.34 -15.26
CA LYS A 292 1.63 -14.93 -14.85
C LYS A 292 2.26 -13.98 -15.87
N ALA A 293 3.33 -14.43 -16.52
CA ALA A 293 4.03 -13.62 -17.51
C ALA A 293 3.14 -13.35 -18.71
N LEU A 294 3.09 -12.11 -19.17
CA LEU A 294 2.37 -11.70 -20.38
C LEU A 294 3.29 -11.87 -21.58
N PHE A 295 2.78 -12.51 -22.63
CA PHE A 295 3.56 -12.85 -23.82
C PHE A 295 4.23 -11.63 -24.44
N TRP A 296 3.51 -10.53 -24.64
CA TRP A 296 4.08 -9.33 -25.27
C TRP A 296 4.78 -8.38 -24.30
N GLU A 297 4.30 -8.31 -23.06
CA GLU A 297 4.63 -7.22 -22.14
C GLU A 297 5.66 -7.60 -21.09
N SER A 298 5.89 -8.89 -20.83
CA SER A 298 6.90 -9.36 -19.88
C SER A 298 8.25 -9.66 -20.58
N PRO A 299 9.39 -9.39 -19.93
CA PRO A 299 10.72 -9.77 -20.41
C PRO A 299 11.03 -11.23 -20.05
N TRP A 300 10.41 -12.18 -20.77
CA TRP A 300 10.52 -13.62 -20.50
C TRP A 300 11.40 -14.40 -21.51
N VAL A 301 11.69 -13.81 -22.68
CA VAL A 301 12.61 -14.38 -23.69
C VAL A 301 14.01 -13.78 -23.58
N SER A 302 14.08 -12.47 -23.37
CA SER A 302 15.33 -11.70 -23.28
C SER A 302 15.22 -10.63 -22.20
N SER A 303 16.25 -9.78 -22.08
CA SER A 303 16.26 -8.62 -21.19
C SER A 303 15.24 -7.52 -21.56
N SER A 304 14.41 -7.72 -22.59
CA SER A 304 13.38 -6.76 -23.00
C SER A 304 12.08 -7.45 -23.42
N PRO A 305 10.91 -6.83 -23.17
CA PRO A 305 9.63 -7.35 -23.63
C PRO A 305 9.55 -7.49 -25.15
N LEU A 306 8.79 -8.48 -25.61
CA LEU A 306 8.60 -8.74 -27.04
C LEU A 306 7.93 -7.58 -27.79
N LYS A 307 7.07 -6.79 -27.12
CA LYS A 307 6.50 -5.58 -27.73
C LYS A 307 7.55 -4.55 -28.16
N THR A 308 8.72 -4.55 -27.51
CA THR A 308 9.84 -3.65 -27.81
C THR A 308 10.73 -4.25 -28.89
N MET A 309 10.93 -5.57 -28.89
CA MET A 309 11.75 -6.27 -29.87
C MET A 309 11.07 -6.39 -31.25
N ALA A 310 9.75 -6.58 -31.25
CA ALA A 310 8.91 -6.77 -32.43
C ALA A 310 7.65 -5.87 -32.38
N PRO A 311 7.82 -4.54 -32.51
CA PRO A 311 6.72 -3.58 -32.37
C PRO A 311 5.67 -3.70 -33.47
N ASN A 312 6.04 -4.14 -34.69
CA ASN A 312 5.07 -4.33 -35.75
C ASN A 312 4.21 -5.57 -35.50
N LEU A 313 4.80 -6.68 -35.05
CA LEU A 313 4.04 -7.87 -34.64
C LEU A 313 3.09 -7.56 -33.47
N TYR A 314 3.56 -6.83 -32.46
CA TYR A 314 2.71 -6.40 -31.35
C TYR A 314 1.53 -5.52 -31.78
N ARG A 315 1.73 -4.64 -32.78
CA ARG A 315 0.66 -3.79 -33.32
C ARG A 315 -0.45 -4.61 -33.97
N HIS A 316 -0.10 -5.69 -34.65
CA HIS A 316 -1.04 -6.57 -35.36
C HIS A 316 -1.62 -7.67 -34.45
N ALA A 317 -1.04 -7.91 -33.28
CA ALA A 317 -1.56 -8.87 -32.32
C ALA A 317 -2.95 -8.43 -31.81
N ARG A 318 -3.96 -9.26 -32.09
CA ARG A 318 -5.34 -9.06 -31.62
C ARG A 318 -5.45 -9.15 -30.09
N ARG A 319 -4.66 -10.02 -29.45
CA ARG A 319 -4.68 -10.24 -28.00
C ARG A 319 -3.32 -9.93 -27.38
N LYS A 320 -3.22 -8.74 -26.77
CA LYS A 320 -1.97 -8.22 -26.17
C LYS A 320 -1.72 -8.72 -24.75
N LYS A 321 -2.79 -9.00 -24.00
CA LYS A 321 -2.76 -9.44 -22.58
C LYS A 321 -2.79 -10.96 -22.39
N ARG A 322 -2.35 -11.73 -23.38
CA ARG A 322 -2.30 -13.20 -23.27
C ARG A 322 -1.08 -13.61 -22.42
N THR A 323 -1.25 -14.59 -21.55
CA THR A 323 -0.16 -15.17 -20.76
C THR A 323 0.75 -16.03 -21.62
N VAL A 324 2.01 -16.21 -21.22
CA VAL A 324 2.99 -17.03 -21.95
C VAL A 324 2.49 -18.47 -22.07
N ALA A 325 1.97 -19.07 -21.00
CA ALA A 325 1.40 -20.41 -21.02
C ALA A 325 0.32 -20.57 -22.11
N ASN A 326 -0.64 -19.63 -22.15
CA ASN A 326 -1.76 -19.68 -23.10
C ASN A 326 -1.36 -19.27 -24.53
N ALA A 327 -0.26 -18.52 -24.68
CA ALA A 327 0.27 -18.11 -25.96
C ALA A 327 1.02 -19.26 -26.64
N LEU A 328 1.88 -19.93 -25.88
CA LEU A 328 2.69 -21.04 -26.36
C LEU A 328 1.88 -22.33 -26.56
N GLN A 329 0.81 -22.54 -25.78
CA GLN A 329 -0.10 -23.67 -26.00
C GLN A 329 -0.68 -23.62 -27.43
N ASP A 330 -0.42 -24.67 -28.20
CA ASP A 330 -0.82 -24.83 -29.61
C ASP A 330 -0.41 -23.67 -30.53
N ASN A 331 0.64 -22.91 -30.15
CA ASN A 331 1.05 -21.69 -30.83
C ASN A 331 -0.12 -20.70 -31.06
N LYS A 332 -1.05 -20.60 -30.11
CA LYS A 332 -2.24 -19.72 -30.20
C LYS A 332 -1.90 -18.26 -30.45
N TRP A 333 -0.70 -17.81 -30.07
CA TRP A 333 -0.22 -16.47 -30.36
C TRP A 333 -0.11 -16.17 -31.85
N ILE A 334 0.20 -17.16 -32.70
CA ILE A 334 0.28 -16.99 -34.16
C ILE A 334 -1.11 -16.67 -34.73
N ASN A 335 -2.15 -17.33 -34.20
CA ASN A 335 -3.53 -17.04 -34.59
C ASN A 335 -3.94 -15.59 -34.23
N ASP A 336 -3.33 -14.99 -33.22
CA ASP A 336 -3.59 -13.60 -32.86
C ASP A 336 -3.00 -12.60 -33.87
N ILE A 337 -2.11 -13.02 -34.78
CA ILE A 337 -1.42 -12.18 -35.79
C ILE A 337 -1.76 -12.64 -37.23
N ARG A 338 -2.62 -13.65 -37.41
CA ARG A 338 -2.80 -14.38 -38.68
C ARG A 338 -3.35 -13.54 -39.85
N HIS A 339 -3.86 -12.35 -39.59
CA HIS A 339 -4.45 -11.48 -40.62
C HIS A 339 -3.51 -10.33 -40.98
N ASN A 340 -3.44 -9.99 -42.28
CA ASN A 340 -2.62 -8.90 -42.85
C ASN A 340 -1.10 -9.06 -42.66
N LEU A 341 -0.58 -10.27 -42.86
CA LEU A 341 0.86 -10.55 -42.89
C LEU A 341 1.52 -9.81 -44.07
N THR A 342 2.33 -8.80 -43.75
CA THR A 342 3.17 -8.07 -44.71
C THR A 342 4.60 -8.58 -44.65
N SER A 343 5.40 -8.34 -45.69
CA SER A 343 6.83 -8.72 -45.71
C SER A 343 7.58 -8.19 -44.48
N MET A 344 7.25 -6.99 -44.00
CA MET A 344 7.83 -6.43 -42.77
C MET A 344 7.53 -7.24 -41.50
N LEU A 345 6.33 -7.84 -41.41
CA LEU A 345 5.96 -8.69 -40.26
C LEU A 345 6.72 -10.02 -40.29
N VAL A 346 6.94 -10.57 -41.49
CA VAL A 346 7.74 -11.77 -41.69
C VAL A 346 9.20 -11.51 -41.28
N THR A 347 9.77 -10.35 -41.62
CA THR A 347 11.13 -10.00 -41.19
C THR A 347 11.27 -9.87 -39.67
N GLU A 348 10.27 -9.33 -38.96
CA GLU A 348 10.28 -9.31 -37.49
C GLU A 348 10.10 -10.71 -36.88
N PHE A 349 9.32 -11.57 -37.53
CA PHE A 349 9.07 -12.94 -37.11
C PHE A 349 10.34 -13.81 -37.22
N PHE A 350 11.15 -13.57 -38.26
CA PHE A 350 12.38 -14.30 -38.55
C PHE A 350 13.65 -13.50 -38.22
N LYS A 351 13.57 -12.45 -37.39
CA LYS A 351 14.71 -11.57 -37.08
C LYS A 351 15.94 -12.43 -36.79
N PRO A 352 17.00 -12.38 -37.61
CA PRO A 352 18.22 -13.11 -37.35
C PRO A 352 18.96 -12.44 -36.17
N GLU A 353 19.32 -13.22 -35.16
CA GLU A 353 20.17 -12.75 -34.06
C GLU A 353 21.61 -12.60 -34.53
N GLU A 354 22.29 -11.54 -34.07
CA GLU A 354 23.70 -11.22 -34.35
C GLU A 354 24.71 -12.25 -33.79
N ASP A 355 24.25 -13.30 -33.08
CA ASP A 355 25.12 -14.29 -32.40
C ASP A 355 24.92 -15.76 -32.82
N GLY A 356 24.28 -16.03 -33.97
CA GLY A 356 24.44 -17.33 -34.66
C GLY A 356 23.84 -18.57 -33.99
N ARG A 357 22.85 -18.43 -33.08
CA ARG A 357 22.06 -19.56 -32.57
C ARG A 357 20.62 -19.45 -33.04
N VAL A 358 20.12 -20.49 -33.71
CA VAL A 358 18.70 -20.59 -34.09
C VAL A 358 17.90 -20.87 -32.83
N VAL A 359 17.05 -19.92 -32.42
CA VAL A 359 16.13 -20.13 -31.32
C VAL A 359 14.84 -20.75 -31.87
N ASP A 360 14.70 -22.06 -31.70
CA ASP A 360 13.41 -22.78 -31.74
C ASP A 360 12.44 -22.32 -30.61
N GLY A 361 12.86 -21.36 -29.78
CA GLY A 361 12.28 -20.97 -28.48
C GLY A 361 10.96 -20.19 -28.50
N TRP A 362 10.25 -20.10 -29.62
CA TRP A 362 8.84 -19.67 -29.62
C TRP A 362 7.85 -20.83 -29.44
N ARG A 363 8.31 -22.08 -29.41
CA ARG A 363 7.50 -23.29 -29.15
C ARG A 363 7.75 -23.77 -27.72
N GLY A 364 6.75 -23.58 -26.85
CA GLY A 364 6.84 -24.01 -25.45
C GLY A 364 6.49 -25.49 -25.27
N GLU A 365 7.34 -26.23 -24.57
CA GLU A 365 6.96 -27.49 -23.92
C GLU A 365 6.52 -27.19 -22.49
N ALA A 366 5.23 -27.37 -22.20
CA ALA A 366 4.64 -27.23 -20.87
C ALA A 366 4.44 -28.61 -20.23
N ALA A 367 5.14 -28.88 -19.13
CA ALA A 367 4.89 -30.04 -18.29
C ALA A 367 3.68 -29.78 -17.38
N VAL A 368 2.62 -30.56 -17.56
CA VAL A 368 1.39 -30.55 -16.75
C VAL A 368 1.52 -31.60 -15.65
N GLY A 369 1.41 -31.19 -14.38
CA GLY A 369 1.27 -32.07 -13.22
C GLY A 369 -0.04 -31.78 -12.49
N SER A 370 -0.89 -32.80 -12.40
CA SER A 370 -2.24 -32.81 -11.83
C SER A 370 -2.28 -33.30 -10.36
N GLY A 371 -3.27 -32.82 -9.61
CA GLY A 371 -3.75 -33.40 -8.33
C GLY A 371 -3.98 -32.32 -7.28
N GLY A 372 -5.06 -32.27 -6.50
CA GLY A 372 -6.24 -33.11 -6.33
C GLY A 372 -7.00 -32.54 -5.10
N ASP A 373 -8.32 -32.50 -5.18
CA ASP A 373 -9.23 -31.91 -4.19
C ASP A 373 -9.30 -32.66 -2.86
N GLY A 374 -9.72 -31.97 -1.79
CA GLY A 374 -10.13 -32.56 -0.51
C GLY A 374 -10.86 -31.57 0.40
N ALA A 375 -12.18 -31.71 0.49
CA ALA A 375 -13.11 -30.91 1.31
C ALA A 375 -13.47 -31.63 2.63
N ALA A 376 -13.76 -30.84 3.69
CA ALA A 376 -14.64 -31.13 4.85
C ALA A 376 -14.39 -30.03 5.91
N GLY A 377 -15.31 -29.53 6.72
CA GLY A 377 -16.71 -29.80 6.98
C GLY A 377 -17.15 -28.79 8.06
N GLU A 378 -18.41 -28.40 8.02
CA GLU A 378 -19.03 -27.30 8.76
C GLU A 378 -19.52 -27.77 10.15
N ALA A 379 -19.42 -26.91 11.17
CA ALA A 379 -19.98 -27.16 12.50
C ALA A 379 -20.61 -25.87 13.05
N THR A 380 -21.89 -25.97 13.38
CA THR A 380 -22.78 -24.95 13.93
C THR A 380 -22.71 -24.89 15.47
N VAL A 381 -22.80 -23.68 16.05
CA VAL A 381 -22.95 -23.39 17.49
C VAL A 381 -23.85 -22.14 17.66
N PRO A 382 -24.70 -22.05 18.70
CA PRO A 382 -25.99 -21.35 18.63
C PRO A 382 -25.98 -19.88 19.12
N GLU A 383 -27.09 -19.22 18.81
CA GLU A 383 -27.47 -17.83 19.10
C GLU A 383 -27.56 -17.49 20.60
N ALA A 384 -27.19 -16.24 20.93
CA ALA A 384 -27.55 -15.59 22.19
C ALA A 384 -27.93 -14.12 21.91
N GLU A 385 -29.16 -13.73 22.29
CA GLU A 385 -29.70 -12.37 22.22
C GLU A 385 -29.30 -11.53 23.44
N VAL A 386 -28.79 -10.30 23.26
CA VAL A 386 -28.87 -9.22 24.27
C VAL A 386 -28.92 -7.81 23.60
N LYS A 387 -29.69 -6.93 24.25
CA LYS A 387 -30.17 -5.56 23.93
C LYS A 387 -29.11 -4.50 23.57
N VAL A 388 -29.52 -3.55 22.72
CA VAL A 388 -28.77 -2.40 22.18
C VAL A 388 -29.29 -1.09 22.80
N GLU A 389 -28.38 -0.22 23.27
CA GLU A 389 -28.64 1.20 23.55
C GLU A 389 -27.87 2.08 22.53
N GLU A 390 -28.54 3.12 22.03
CA GLU A 390 -28.21 3.90 20.83
C GLU A 390 -26.97 4.80 20.95
N LEU A 391 -26.12 4.81 19.91
CA LEU A 391 -25.18 5.90 19.62
C LEU A 391 -25.79 6.82 18.55
N GLY A 392 -25.99 8.09 18.89
CA GLY A 392 -26.66 9.09 18.05
C GLY A 392 -25.90 9.43 16.77
N VAL A 393 -26.61 9.34 15.64
CA VAL A 393 -26.14 9.74 14.30
C VAL A 393 -26.97 10.93 13.83
N ASP A 394 -26.69 12.12 14.37
CA ASP A 394 -27.31 13.37 13.90
C ASP A 394 -26.25 14.42 13.60
N ALA A 395 -25.49 14.24 12.51
CA ALA A 395 -24.76 15.31 11.83
C ALA A 395 -24.15 14.83 10.50
N ALA A 396 -24.93 14.76 9.42
CA ALA A 396 -24.36 14.67 8.07
C ALA A 396 -25.14 15.56 7.10
N GLY A 397 -24.52 16.68 6.73
CA GLY A 397 -25.06 17.68 5.80
C GLY A 397 -25.33 17.13 4.40
N GLU A 398 -26.29 17.78 3.75
CA GLU A 398 -27.05 17.33 2.57
C GLU A 398 -26.23 17.13 1.28
N GLU A 399 -24.98 17.59 1.25
CA GLU A 399 -24.11 17.53 0.06
C GLU A 399 -23.26 16.24 -0.03
N SER A 400 -23.14 15.47 1.06
CA SER A 400 -22.37 14.21 1.12
C SER A 400 -23.18 12.96 0.70
N ARG A 401 -24.50 13.12 0.48
CA ARG A 401 -25.45 12.03 0.15
C ARG A 401 -25.18 11.31 -1.18
N ARG A 402 -24.33 11.84 -2.07
CA ARG A 402 -24.20 11.29 -3.44
C ARG A 402 -23.29 10.07 -3.59
N ARG A 403 -22.51 9.68 -2.57
CA ARG A 403 -21.70 8.43 -2.58
C ARG A 403 -21.65 7.64 -1.26
N GLY A 404 -22.23 8.16 -0.17
CA GLY A 404 -22.86 7.38 0.90
C GLY A 404 -22.04 6.28 1.59
N GLU A 405 -20.81 6.55 2.01
CA GLU A 405 -20.03 5.67 2.90
C GLU A 405 -19.42 6.47 4.04
N VAL A 406 -19.31 5.85 5.21
CA VAL A 406 -18.80 6.47 6.44
C VAL A 406 -17.64 5.64 6.96
N ARG A 407 -16.60 6.34 7.43
CA ARG A 407 -15.50 5.79 8.20
C ARG A 407 -15.81 5.94 9.67
N VAL A 408 -15.78 4.82 10.39
CA VAL A 408 -15.71 4.79 11.85
C VAL A 408 -14.23 4.61 12.21
N ALA A 409 -13.61 5.65 12.75
CA ALA A 409 -12.28 5.55 13.34
C ALA A 409 -12.45 5.15 14.81
N ILE A 410 -11.79 4.08 15.20
CA ILE A 410 -11.92 3.45 16.53
C ILE A 410 -10.52 3.33 17.11
N ALA A 411 -10.38 3.74 18.37
CA ALA A 411 -9.21 3.39 19.18
C ALA A 411 -9.63 2.33 20.19
N MET A 412 -8.90 1.22 20.28
CA MET A 412 -9.13 0.16 21.26
C MET A 412 -8.10 0.27 22.39
N ASP A 413 -8.58 0.37 23.63
CA ASP A 413 -7.73 0.47 24.83
C ASP A 413 -7.94 -0.72 25.79
#